data_AF-A0A3S0XBD2-F1
#
_entry.id   AF-A0A3S0XBD2-F1
#
_cell.length_a   1.000
_cell.length_b   1.000
_cell.length_c   1.000
_cell.angle_alpha   90.00
_cell.angle_beta   90.00
_cell.angle_gamma   90.00
#
_symmetry.space_group_name_H-M   'P 1'
#
loop_
_entity.id
_entity.type
_entity.pdbx_description
1 polymer ?
#
loop_
_entity_poly.entity_id
_entity_poly.type
_entity_poly.pdbx_seq_one_letter_code
_entity_poly.pdbx_strand_id
1 'polypeptide(L)'
;MKQNLRCNIALFALTETPRIQAHWSAGGLVSYLENDFIVVQRGNDKNYLAQVSHIPIAFKGSASCMIKNILPAVLAGVISNISFTDIESALYDFLPTAENLPGRRIFSISPISK
;
A
#
# COMPACT_ATOMS: atom_id res chain seq x y z
N MET A 1 -3.73 -20.96 -0.85
CA MET A 1 -2.91 -20.40 0.26
C MET A 1 -3.71 -19.96 1.50
N LYS A 2 -4.87 -19.29 1.40
CA LYS A 2 -5.67 -18.89 2.59
C LYS A 2 -6.18 -20.09 3.44
N GLN A 3 -6.58 -21.19 2.80
CA GLN A 3 -7.36 -22.26 3.43
C GLN A 3 -6.64 -23.04 4.54
N ASN A 4 -5.31 -22.95 4.64
CA ASN A 4 -4.51 -23.74 5.58
C ASN A 4 -3.99 -22.93 6.78
N LEU A 5 -4.43 -21.67 6.95
CA LEU A 5 -3.98 -20.80 8.04
C LEU A 5 -5.02 -20.77 9.17
N ARG A 6 -4.55 -20.83 10.42
CA ARG A 6 -5.37 -20.72 11.64
C ARG A 6 -5.08 -19.39 12.35
N CYS A 7 -5.51 -18.28 11.75
CA CYS A 7 -5.36 -16.94 12.32
C CYS A 7 -6.33 -15.94 11.66
N ASN A 8 -6.32 -14.68 12.13
CA ASN A 8 -6.97 -13.59 11.42
C ASN A 8 -6.19 -13.28 10.14
N ILE A 9 -6.88 -13.34 9.01
CA ILE A 9 -6.26 -13.17 7.69
C ILE A 9 -6.72 -11.83 7.11
N ALA A 10 -5.77 -11.05 6.62
CA ALA A 10 -6.02 -9.90 5.77
C ALA A 10 -5.56 -10.20 4.33
N LEU A 11 -6.25 -9.63 3.33
CA LEU A 11 -5.88 -9.79 1.91
C LEU A 11 -5.63 -8.44 1.26
N PHE A 12 -4.77 -8.42 0.25
CA PHE A 12 -4.56 -7.24 -0.59
C PHE A 12 -4.62 -7.57 -2.08
N ALA A 13 -4.99 -6.59 -2.90
CA ALA A 13 -5.05 -6.74 -4.35
C ALA A 13 -4.89 -5.39 -5.08
N LEU A 14 -4.36 -5.44 -6.31
CA LEU A 14 -4.21 -4.25 -7.15
C LEU A 14 -5.51 -3.72 -7.75
N THR A 15 -6.58 -4.49 -7.69
CA THR A 15 -7.92 -4.11 -8.15
C THR A 15 -8.93 -4.82 -7.28
N GLU A 16 -10.18 -4.36 -7.35
CA GLU A 16 -11.30 -5.12 -6.83
C GLU A 16 -11.44 -6.46 -7.57
N THR A 17 -11.63 -7.55 -6.81
CA THR A 17 -11.84 -8.89 -7.35
C THR A 17 -12.90 -9.62 -6.52
N PRO A 18 -13.64 -10.58 -7.10
CA PRO A 18 -14.62 -11.39 -6.37
C PRO A 18 -14.07 -12.06 -5.10
N ARG A 19 -12.77 -12.39 -5.11
CA ARG A 19 -12.09 -13.02 -3.98
C ARG A 19 -11.92 -12.08 -2.79
N ILE A 20 -11.53 -10.82 -3.02
CA ILE A 20 -11.41 -9.85 -1.92
C ILE A 20 -12.79 -9.38 -1.48
N GLN A 21 -13.74 -9.24 -2.42
CA GLN A 21 -15.15 -8.94 -2.15
C GLN A 21 -15.75 -9.93 -1.17
N ALA A 22 -15.68 -11.22 -1.50
CA ALA A 22 -16.14 -12.28 -0.62
C ALA A 22 -15.42 -12.28 0.74
N HIS A 23 -14.15 -11.86 0.78
CA HIS A 23 -13.39 -11.81 2.02
C HIS A 23 -13.85 -10.69 2.95
N TRP A 24 -14.04 -9.46 2.46
CA TRP A 24 -14.51 -8.37 3.32
C TRP A 24 -15.97 -8.53 3.69
N SER A 25 -16.82 -9.06 2.78
CA SER A 25 -18.23 -9.35 3.10
C SER A 25 -18.37 -10.39 4.22
N ALA A 26 -17.38 -11.26 4.38
CA ALA A 26 -17.27 -12.20 5.51
C ALA A 26 -16.61 -11.58 6.77
N GLY A 27 -16.45 -10.25 6.84
CA GLY A 27 -15.82 -9.54 7.95
C GLY A 27 -14.29 -9.50 7.91
N GLY A 28 -13.67 -9.97 6.83
CA GLY A 28 -12.22 -9.92 6.64
C GLY A 28 -11.70 -8.50 6.39
N LEU A 29 -10.43 -8.26 6.73
CA LEU A 29 -9.76 -6.99 6.44
C LEU A 29 -9.10 -7.07 5.06
N VAL A 30 -9.28 -6.03 4.24
CA VAL A 30 -8.62 -5.90 2.95
C VAL A 30 -8.00 -4.53 2.74
N SER A 31 -6.99 -4.49 1.86
CA SER A 31 -6.54 -3.26 1.24
C SER A 31 -6.45 -3.43 -0.28
N TYR A 32 -6.98 -2.50 -1.07
CA TYR A 32 -6.93 -2.59 -2.52
C TYR A 32 -6.88 -1.22 -3.17
N LEU A 33 -6.60 -1.17 -4.48
CA LEU A 33 -6.60 0.06 -5.26
C LEU A 33 -7.96 0.25 -5.95
N GLU A 34 -8.54 1.44 -5.81
CA GLU A 34 -9.80 1.84 -6.44
C GLU A 34 -9.69 3.29 -6.89
N ASN A 35 -9.84 3.56 -8.19
CA ASN A 35 -9.91 4.92 -8.75
C ASN A 35 -8.82 5.88 -8.24
N ASP A 36 -7.55 5.45 -8.23
CA ASP A 36 -6.39 6.20 -7.71
C ASP A 36 -6.29 6.28 -6.16
N PHE A 37 -7.14 5.58 -5.42
CA PHE A 37 -7.07 5.53 -3.96
C PHE A 37 -6.64 4.16 -3.44
N ILE A 38 -5.78 4.17 -2.43
CA ILE A 38 -5.60 3.02 -1.56
C ILE A 38 -6.81 2.98 -0.64
N VAL A 39 -7.58 1.90 -0.73
CA VAL A 39 -8.77 1.66 0.09
C VAL A 39 -8.46 0.59 1.12
N VAL A 40 -8.88 0.83 2.36
CA VAL A 40 -8.94 -0.20 3.41
C VAL A 40 -10.40 -0.51 3.69
N GLN A 41 -10.76 -1.80 3.70
CA GLN A 41 -12.15 -2.20 3.93
C GLN A 41 -12.27 -3.41 4.86
N ARG A 42 -13.25 -3.36 5.75
CA ARG A 42 -13.69 -4.48 6.60
C ARG A 42 -15.22 -4.50 6.68
N GLY A 43 -15.86 -5.53 6.14
CA GLY A 43 -17.32 -5.53 6.02
C GLY A 43 -17.79 -4.34 5.17
N ASN A 44 -18.66 -3.53 5.75
CA ASN A 44 -19.18 -2.30 5.14
C ASN A 44 -18.33 -1.07 5.46
N ASP A 45 -17.37 -1.18 6.38
CA ASP A 45 -16.50 -0.07 6.76
C ASP A 45 -15.43 0.09 5.68
N LYS A 46 -15.62 1.10 4.83
CA LYS A 46 -14.72 1.43 3.72
C LYS A 46 -14.06 2.78 3.98
N ASN A 47 -12.74 2.82 3.91
CA ASN A 47 -11.94 4.01 4.11
C ASN A 47 -11.02 4.26 2.91
N TYR A 48 -11.11 5.46 2.32
CA TYR A 48 -10.18 5.93 1.29
C TYR A 48 -8.97 6.55 2.00
N LEU A 49 -7.89 5.78 2.09
CA LEU A 49 -6.77 6.09 2.97
C LEU A 49 -5.82 7.12 2.39
N ALA A 50 -5.43 6.95 1.12
CA ALA A 50 -4.45 7.82 0.49
C ALA A 50 -4.60 7.80 -1.02
N GLN A 51 -4.47 8.97 -1.65
CA GLN A 51 -4.47 9.10 -3.09
C GLN A 51 -3.07 8.79 -3.64
N VAL A 52 -2.98 7.84 -4.57
CA VAL A 52 -1.70 7.32 -5.09
C VAL A 52 -0.94 8.41 -5.85
N SER A 53 -1.63 9.30 -6.56
CA SER A 53 -1.01 10.44 -7.25
C SER A 53 -0.30 11.43 -6.31
N HIS A 54 -0.64 11.45 -5.02
CA HIS A 54 0.04 12.26 -4.00
C HIS A 54 1.22 11.54 -3.32
N ILE A 55 1.42 10.25 -3.58
CA ILE A 55 2.51 9.48 -3.00
C ILE A 55 3.78 9.66 -3.86
N PRO A 56 4.86 10.29 -3.35
CA PRO A 56 6.02 10.68 -4.16
C PRO A 56 6.68 9.53 -4.91
N ILE A 57 6.75 8.35 -4.27
CA ILE A 57 7.40 7.15 -4.80
C ILE A 57 6.52 6.36 -5.78
N ALA A 58 5.24 6.71 -5.93
CA ALA A 58 4.31 6.04 -6.83
C ALA A 58 4.21 6.70 -8.22
N PHE A 59 4.95 7.79 -8.47
CA PHE A 59 4.92 8.52 -9.75
C PHE A 59 5.87 7.93 -10.81
N LYS A 60 5.42 7.85 -12.07
CA LYS A 60 6.11 7.40 -13.32
C LYS A 60 6.58 5.94 -13.39
N GLY A 61 5.95 5.15 -14.28
CA GLY A 61 6.45 3.89 -14.87
C GLY A 61 6.66 2.68 -13.94
N SER A 62 7.08 2.92 -12.69
CA SER A 62 7.31 1.97 -11.60
C SER A 62 6.15 1.91 -10.61
N ALA A 63 5.06 2.64 -10.88
CA ALA A 63 3.92 2.86 -10.00
C ALA A 63 3.27 1.56 -9.51
N SER A 64 3.04 0.61 -10.42
CA SER A 64 2.37 -0.67 -10.09
C SER A 64 3.20 -1.56 -9.16
N CYS A 65 4.53 -1.48 -9.24
CA CYS A 65 5.43 -2.23 -8.35
C CYS A 65 5.39 -1.66 -6.94
N MET A 66 5.38 -0.33 -6.80
CA MET A 66 5.33 0.33 -5.50
C MET A 66 3.98 0.12 -4.81
N ILE A 67 2.87 0.18 -5.54
CA ILE A 67 1.53 -0.08 -4.98
C ILE A 67 1.45 -1.50 -4.40
N LYS A 68 2.06 -2.51 -5.05
CA LYS A 68 2.12 -3.88 -4.51
C LYS A 68 2.80 -3.98 -3.15
N ASN A 69 3.72 -3.07 -2.83
CA ASN A 69 4.39 -3.01 -1.53
C ASN A 69 3.61 -2.16 -0.52
N ILE A 70 2.96 -1.09 -0.98
CA ILE A 70 2.20 -0.18 -0.12
C ILE A 70 0.97 -0.89 0.47
N LEU A 71 0.22 -1.64 -0.35
CA LEU A 71 -1.00 -2.32 0.11
C LEU A 71 -0.79 -3.22 1.35
N PRO A 72 0.15 -4.20 1.35
CA PRO A 72 0.42 -4.99 2.55
C PRO A 72 1.03 -4.18 3.70
N ALA A 73 1.79 -3.12 3.43
CA ALA A 73 2.33 -2.25 4.48
C ALA A 73 1.22 -1.47 5.20
N VAL A 74 0.23 -0.97 4.46
CA VAL A 74 -0.98 -0.35 5.01
C VAL A 74 -1.73 -1.32 5.91
N LEU A 75 -1.92 -2.57 5.47
CA LEU A 75 -2.53 -3.59 6.31
C LEU A 75 -1.75 -3.85 7.60
N ALA A 76 -0.42 -3.90 7.52
CA ALA A 76 0.43 -4.07 8.70
C ALA A 76 0.27 -2.89 9.68
N GLY A 77 0.20 -1.65 9.18
CA GLY A 77 -0.06 -0.46 10.01
C GLY A 77 -1.43 -0.52 10.71
N VAL A 78 -2.47 -0.86 9.96
CA VAL A 78 -3.85 -1.00 10.49
C VAL A 78 -3.92 -2.11 11.54
N ILE A 79 -3.30 -3.27 11.29
CA ILE A 79 -3.25 -4.38 12.25
C ILE A 79 -2.47 -3.99 13.51
N SER A 80 -1.49 -3.10 13.38
CA SER A 80 -0.69 -2.58 14.50
C SER A 80 -1.38 -1.42 15.26
N ASN A 81 -2.64 -1.11 14.94
CA ASN A 81 -3.41 0.00 15.51
C ASN A 81 -2.77 1.39 15.29
N ILE A 82 -2.01 1.58 14.21
CA ILE A 82 -1.59 2.92 13.77
C ILE A 82 -2.82 3.62 13.19
N SER A 83 -3.01 4.91 13.51
CA SER A 83 -4.15 5.66 13.02
C SER A 83 -4.11 5.83 11.49
N PHE A 84 -5.27 5.88 10.83
CA PHE A 84 -5.33 6.09 9.39
C PHE A 84 -4.65 7.41 8.96
N THR A 85 -4.76 8.45 9.78
CA THR A 85 -4.12 9.76 9.53
C THR A 85 -2.59 9.68 9.59
N ASP A 86 -2.03 8.89 10.52
CA ASP A 86 -0.58 8.70 10.62
C ASP A 86 -0.06 7.86 9.45
N ILE A 87 -0.81 6.83 9.04
CA ILE A 87 -0.45 6.01 7.88
C ILE A 87 -0.49 6.86 6.60
N GLU A 88 -1.54 7.67 6.40
CA GLU A 88 -1.65 8.58 5.26
C GLU A 88 -0.47 9.57 5.23
N SER A 89 -0.22 10.24 6.35
CA SER A 89 0.88 11.21 6.47
C SER A 89 2.23 10.54 6.15
N ALA A 90 2.48 9.35 6.70
CA ALA A 90 3.70 8.60 6.42
C ALA A 90 3.84 8.22 4.92
N LEU A 91 2.74 7.94 4.22
CA LEU A 91 2.77 7.64 2.79
C LEU A 91 3.10 8.88 1.94
N TYR A 92 2.58 10.05 2.31
CA TYR A 92 2.87 11.30 1.60
C TYR A 92 4.27 11.85 1.91
N ASP A 93 4.73 11.70 3.15
CA ASP A 93 6.03 12.20 3.61
C ASP A 93 7.20 11.27 3.24
N PHE A 94 6.92 10.08 2.69
CA PHE A 94 7.96 9.12 2.32
C PHE A 94 8.74 9.57 1.08
N LEU A 95 9.77 10.38 1.31
CA LEU A 95 10.70 10.83 0.29
C LEU A 95 11.77 9.76 0.02
N PRO A 96 12.02 9.40 -1.26
CA PRO A 96 13.08 8.47 -1.62
C PRO A 96 14.44 9.16 -1.48
N THR A 97 15.05 9.05 -0.29
CA THR A 97 16.43 9.48 -0.04
C THR A 97 17.36 8.25 0.04
N ALA A 98 18.67 8.47 -0.12
CA ALA A 98 19.67 7.43 0.09
C ALA A 98 19.63 6.85 1.52
N GLU A 99 19.15 7.65 2.48
CA GLU A 99 19.00 7.28 3.89
C GLU A 99 17.73 6.45 4.14
N ASN A 100 16.63 6.72 3.41
CA ASN A 100 15.33 6.08 3.62
C ASN A 100 15.11 4.78 2.82
N LEU A 101 16.07 4.39 1.96
CA LEU A 101 15.99 3.19 1.13
C LEU A 101 17.26 2.33 1.24
N PRO A 102 17.61 1.81 2.43
CA PRO A 102 18.76 0.90 2.57
C PRO A 102 18.49 -0.37 1.74
N GLY A 103 19.07 -0.44 0.54
CA GLY A 103 18.91 -1.54 -0.42
C GLY A 103 18.46 -1.14 -1.83
N ARG A 104 17.91 0.06 -2.05
CA ARG A 104 17.66 0.57 -3.41
C ARG A 104 18.93 1.27 -3.88
N ARG A 105 19.74 0.62 -4.72
CA ARG A 105 20.92 1.26 -5.32
C ARG A 105 20.48 2.48 -6.15
N ILE A 106 20.54 3.67 -5.56
CA ILE A 106 20.44 4.94 -6.29
C ILE A 106 21.83 5.16 -6.88
N PHE A 107 22.01 4.79 -8.15
CA PHE A 107 23.19 5.23 -8.89
C PHE A 107 22.96 6.68 -9.32
N SER A 108 23.55 7.63 -8.60
CA SER A 108 23.69 8.99 -9.11
C SER A 108 24.75 8.98 -10.20
N ILE A 109 24.33 9.03 -11.47
CA ILE A 109 25.24 9.31 -12.57
C ILE A 109 25.45 10.83 -12.56
N SER A 110 26.57 11.27 -11.99
CA SER A 110 27.00 12.67 -12.14
C SER A 110 27.17 12.96 -13.63
N PRO A 111 26.74 14.12 -14.14
CA PRO A 111 27.06 14.51 -15.50
C PRO A 111 28.59 14.59 -15.59
N ILE A 112 29.17 13.86 -16.55
CA ILE A 112 30.58 14.03 -16.89
C ILE A 112 30.69 15.43 -17.48
N SER A 113 31.26 16.37 -16.73
CA SER A 113 31.68 17.66 -17.27
C SER A 113 32.88 17.41 -18.19
N LYS A 114 32.64 17.36 -19.50
CA LYS A 114 33.60 17.72 -20.55
C LYS A 114 32.86 18.35 -21.71
#